data_AF-A0A7W6V6Y1-F1
#
_entry.id   AF-A0A7W6V6Y1-F1
#
_cell.length_a   1.000
_cell.length_b   1.000
_cell.length_c   1.000
_cell.angle_alpha   90.00
_cell.angle_beta   90.00
_cell.angle_gamma   90.00
#
_symmetry.space_group_name_H-M   'P 1'
#
loop_
_entity.id
_entity.type
_entity.pdbx_description
1 polymer ?
#
loop_
_entity_poly.entity_id
_entity_poly.type
_entity_poly.pdbx_seq_one_letter_code
_entity_poly.pdbx_strand_id
1 'polypeptide(L)' 'MTVTFPLTEKRDAEALLKHLTLHKLSYPGNCVVSLKAHVAQVSSSHTTALGTARTAW' A
#
# COMPACT_ATOMS: atom_id res chain seq x y z
N MET A 1 -11.63 3.13 -0.31
CA MET A 1 -11.09 3.07 1.06
C MET A 1 -9.66 3.57 1.06
N THR A 2 -9.22 4.25 2.11
CA THR A 2 -7.84 4.74 2.28
C THR A 2 -7.22 4.10 3.51
N VAL A 3 -5.97 3.65 3.38
CA VAL A 3 -5.20 2.99 4.42
C VAL A 3 -3.80 3.57 4.48
N THR A 4 -3.26 3.73 5.68
CA THR A 4 -1.88 4.10 5.93
C THR A 4 -1.01 2.87 6.19
N PHE A 5 0.13 2.83 5.51
CA PHE A 5 1.18 1.83 5.63
C PHE A 5 2.41 2.51 6.27
N PRO A 6 2.88 2.08 7.45
CA PRO A 6 4.12 2.61 8.02
C PRO A 6 5.30 2.26 7.12
N LEU A 7 6.17 3.24 6.86
CA LEU A 7 7.41 3.07 6.14
C LEU A 7 8.57 3.12 7.12
N THR A 8 9.53 2.21 6.96
CA THR A 8 10.75 2.12 7.77
C THR A 8 11.93 1.87 6.85
N GLU A 9 13.17 1.96 7.35
CA GLU A 9 14.37 1.68 6.54
C GLU A 9 14.37 0.29 5.88
N LYS A 10 13.66 -0.69 6.45
CA LYS A 10 13.50 -2.06 5.89
C LYS A 10 12.21 -2.25 5.08
N ARG A 11 11.26 -1.33 5.19
CA ARG A 11 9.96 -1.35 4.50
C ARG A 11 9.76 -0.01 3.82
N ASP A 12 10.55 0.22 2.79
CA ASP A 12 10.53 1.43 1.99
C ASP A 12 9.39 1.38 0.94
N ALA A 13 9.31 2.43 0.12
CA ALA A 13 8.26 2.56 -0.89
C ALA A 13 8.27 1.42 -1.92
N GLU A 14 9.43 0.90 -2.30
CA GLU A 14 9.53 -0.21 -3.26
C GLU A 14 9.01 -1.51 -2.64
N ALA A 15 9.38 -1.80 -1.39
CA ALA A 15 8.85 -2.94 -0.65
C ALA A 15 7.31 -2.87 -0.56
N LEU A 16 6.77 -1.66 -0.35
CA LEU A 16 5.32 -1.47 -0.32
C LEU A 16 4.69 -1.75 -1.69
N LEU A 17 5.25 -1.22 -2.78
CA LEU A 17 4.71 -1.47 -4.13
C LEU A 17 4.73 -2.95 -4.49
N LYS A 18 5.79 -3.68 -4.12
CA LYS A 18 5.87 -5.14 -4.27
C LYS A 18 4.78 -5.85 -3.45
N HIS A 19 4.60 -5.47 -2.19
CA HIS A 19 3.57 -6.03 -1.30
C HIS A 19 2.14 -5.78 -1.82
N LEU A 20 1.88 -4.57 -2.30
CA LEU A 20 0.60 -4.23 -2.93
C LEU A 20 0.36 -5.11 -4.17
N THR A 21 1.37 -5.28 -5.01
CA THR A 21 1.27 -6.10 -6.22
C THR A 21 0.95 -7.56 -5.88
N LEU A 22 1.54 -8.13 -4.82
CA LEU A 22 1.22 -9.47 -4.32
C LEU A 22 -0.27 -9.61 -3.91
N HIS A 23 -0.87 -8.52 -3.43
CA HIS A 23 -2.28 -8.44 -3.07
C HIS A 23 -3.18 -7.97 -4.23
N LYS A 24 -2.70 -8.05 -5.48
CA LYS A 24 -3.40 -7.60 -6.69
C LYS A 24 -3.75 -6.10 -6.67
N LEU A 25 -2.98 -5.29 -5.96
CA LEU A 25 -3.05 -3.84 -5.95
C LEU A 25 -1.88 -3.27 -6.75
N SER A 26 -2.16 -2.67 -7.90
CA SER A 26 -1.16 -2.13 -8.83
C SER A 26 -1.25 -0.61 -8.89
N TYR A 27 -0.11 0.04 -8.69
CA TYR A 27 0.07 1.48 -8.84
C TYR A 27 1.07 1.79 -9.98
N PRO A 28 0.72 2.66 -10.95
CA PRO A 28 -0.60 3.30 -11.13
C PRO A 28 -1.64 2.32 -11.67
N GLY A 29 -2.90 2.45 -11.25
CA GLY A 29 -3.99 1.61 -11.75
C GLY A 29 -5.15 1.51 -10.76
N ASN A 30 -5.26 0.37 -10.09
CA ASN A 30 -6.39 0.08 -9.19
C ASN A 30 -6.15 0.57 -7.74
N CYS A 31 -4.96 1.09 -7.44
CA CYS A 31 -4.68 1.81 -6.22
C CYS A 31 -3.90 3.10 -6.51
N VAL A 32 -4.02 4.06 -5.61
CA VAL A 32 -3.29 5.34 -5.59
C VAL A 32 -2.40 5.33 -4.36
N VAL A 33 -1.11 5.59 -4.53
CA VAL A 33 -0.13 5.63 -3.44
C VAL A 33 0.39 7.06 -3.28
N SER A 34 0.27 7.60 -2.08
CA SER A 34 0.83 8.90 -1.70
C SER A 34 1.85 8.71 -0.59
N LEU A 35 3.12 8.95 -0.91
CA LEU A 35 4.23 8.82 0.03
C LEU A 35 4.34 10.07 0.92
N LYS A 36 4.45 9.87 2.23
CA LYS A 36 4.80 10.88 3.25
C LYS A 36 6.02 10.38 4.02
N ALA A 37 6.67 11.25 4.78
CA ALA A 37 7.99 11.01 5.40
C ALA A 37 8.17 9.62 6.06
N HIS A 38 7.17 9.14 6.82
CA HIS A 38 7.24 7.85 7.52
C HIS A 38 6.07 6.92 7.23
N VAL A 39 5.20 7.30 6.28
CA VAL A 39 3.99 6.54 5.98
C VAL A 39 3.63 6.69 4.50
N ALA A 40 3.05 5.65 3.92
CA ALA A 40 2.39 5.71 2.63
C ALA A 40 0.88 5.64 2.83
N GLN A 41 0.15 6.55 2.21
CA GLN A 41 -1.31 6.47 2.13
C GLN A 41 -1.68 5.77 0.83
N VAL A 42 -2.34 4.63 0.93
CA VAL A 42 -2.81 3.86 -0.22
C VAL A 42 -4.31 3.91 -0.24
N SER A 43 -4.87 4.36 -1.36
CA SER A 43 -6.31 4.40 -1.59
C SER A 43 -6.69 3.46 -2.72
N SER A 44 -7.71 2.63 -2.51
CA SER A 44 -8.22 1.72 -3.54
C SER A 44 -9.72 1.49 -3.36
N SER A 45 -10.39 1.21 -4.47
CA SER A 45 -11.78 0.72 -4.51
C SER A 45 -11.87 -0.75 -4.08
N HIS A 46 -10.78 -1.52 -4.16
CA HIS A 46 -10.69 -2.90 -3.70
C HIS A 46 -10.47 -2.96 -2.18
N THR A 47 -11.52 -2.67 -1.42
CA THR A 47 -11.47 -2.52 0.05
C THR A 47 -10.99 -3.80 0.76
N THR A 48 -11.42 -4.98 0.32
CA THR A 48 -10.98 -6.27 0.89
C THR A 48 -9.49 -6.52 0.65
N ALA A 49 -9.02 -6.37 -0.59
CA ALA A 49 -7.61 -6.55 -0.93
C ALA A 49 -6.71 -5.57 -0.17
N LEU A 50 -7.14 -4.30 -0.07
CA LEU A 50 -6.44 -3.26 0.69
C LEU A 50 -6.43 -3.53 2.19
N GLY A 51 -7.53 -4.04 2.74
CA GLY A 51 -7.62 -4.47 4.13
C GLY A 51 -6.69 -5.64 4.44
N THR A 52 -6.68 -6.68 3.59
CA THR A 52 -5.76 -7.81 3.73
C THR A 52 -4.31 -7.38 3.63
N ALA A 53 -3.98 -6.55 2.62
CA ALA A 53 -2.64 -6.00 2.45
C ALA A 53 -2.19 -5.21 3.70
N ARG A 54 -3.08 -4.43 4.31
CA ARG A 54 -2.79 -3.70 5.55
C ARG A 54 -2.44 -4.63 6.71
N THR A 55 -3.24 -5.67 6.92
CA THR A 55 -3.04 -6.58 8.06
C THR A 55 -1.77 -7.41 7.90
N ALA A 56 -1.39 -7.73 6.67
CA ALA A 56 -0.16 -8.47 6.36
C ALA A 56 1.10 -7.59 6.27
N TRP A 57 0.96 -6.25 6.30
CA TRP A 57 2.06 -5.30 6.15
C TRP A 57 2.78 -5.03 7.45
#